data_AF-A0A5K1EC48-F1
#
_entry.id   AF-A0A5K1EC48-F1
#
_cell.length_a   1.000
_cell.length_b   1.000
_cell.length_c   1.000
_cell.angle_alpha   90.00
_cell.angle_beta   90.00
_cell.angle_gamma   90.00
#
_symmetry.space_group_name_H-M   'P 1'
#
loop_
_entity.id
_entity.type
_entity.pdbx_description
1 polymer ?
#
loop_
_entity_poly.entity_id
_entity_poly.type
_entity_poly.pdbx_seq_one_letter_code
_entity_poly.pdbx_strand_id
1 'polypeptide(L)' 'DCLGAIDNTHIPVYVRRDGQKCWRNRKGILSQNVLAVVGFDMRFHYILVDWEGSATDVRV' A
#
# COMPACT_ATOMS: atom_id res chain seq x y z
N ASP A 1 -12.85 22.15 4.73
CA ASP A 1 -12.23 21.07 5.50
C ASP A 1 -11.40 20.25 4.53
N CYS A 2 -10.08 20.19 4.74
CA CYS A 2 -9.17 19.55 3.79
C CYS A 2 -8.71 18.22 4.39
N LEU A 3 -8.85 17.12 3.64
CA LEU A 3 -8.32 15.82 4.03
C LEU A 3 -6.91 15.66 3.48
N GLY A 4 -6.00 15.11 4.29
CA GLY A 4 -4.64 14.76 3.86
C GLY A 4 -4.59 13.35 3.26
N ALA A 5 -3.70 13.12 2.30
CA ALA A 5 -3.46 11.80 1.73
C ALA A 5 -2.02 11.35 2.00
N ILE A 6 -1.85 10.09 2.43
CA ILE A 6 -0.57 9.44 2.70
C ILE A 6 -0.46 8.26 1.74
N ASP A 7 0.49 8.35 0.81
CA ASP A 7 0.84 7.27 -0.11
C ASP A 7 2.14 6.57 0.36
N ASN A 8 2.52 5.48 -0.29
CA ASN A 8 3.71 4.66 -0.02
C ASN A 8 3.69 3.93 1.34
N THR A 9 2.51 3.80 1.95
CA THR A 9 2.35 3.07 3.22
C THR A 9 2.26 1.57 2.97
N HIS A 10 3.29 0.83 3.39
CA HIS A 10 3.32 -0.62 3.21
C HIS A 10 2.76 -1.36 4.44
N ILE A 11 1.68 -2.12 4.23
CA ILE A 11 1.07 -2.97 5.26
C ILE A 11 1.46 -4.43 5.01
N PRO A 12 1.85 -5.21 6.03
CA PRO A 12 2.12 -6.64 5.88
C PRO A 12 0.89 -7.41 5.36
N VAL A 13 1.12 -8.36 4.44
CA VAL A 13 0.05 -9.21 3.90
C VAL A 13 0.34 -10.68 4.20
N TYR A 14 -0.69 -11.40 4.62
CA TYR A 14 -0.64 -12.84 4.85
C TYR A 14 -1.42 -13.58 3.77
N VAL A 15 -0.70 -14.19 2.84
CA VAL A 15 -1.28 -15.00 1.75
C VAL A 15 -0.66 -16.39 1.70
N ARG A 16 -1.39 -17.34 1.11
CA ARG A 16 -0.92 -18.71 0.85
C ARG A 16 0.33 -18.67 -0.05
N ARG A 17 1.25 -19.62 0.15
CA ARG A 17 2.54 -19.68 -0.58
C ARG A 17 2.40 -19.54 -2.09
N ASP A 18 1.40 -20.17 -2.67
CA ASP A 18 1.16 -20.16 -4.12
C ASP A 18 0.85 -18.77 -4.67
N GLY A 19 0.28 -17.88 -3.84
CA GLY A 19 -0.02 -16.49 -4.20
C GLY A 19 1.07 -15.48 -3.81
N GLN A 20 2.03 -15.85 -2.94
CA GLN A 20 3.00 -14.91 -2.35
C GLN A 20 3.87 -14.16 -3.36
N LYS A 21 4.08 -14.74 -4.55
CA LYS A 21 4.94 -14.15 -5.58
C LYS A 21 4.50 -12.73 -5.94
N CYS A 22 3.19 -12.51 -6.01
CA CYS A 22 2.64 -11.27 -6.52
C CYS A 22 2.59 -10.16 -5.42
N TRP A 23 2.52 -10.54 -4.13
CA TRP A 23 2.54 -9.62 -2.97
C TRP A 23 3.94 -9.27 -2.45
N ARG A 24 4.99 -9.69 -3.17
CA ARG A 24 6.37 -9.51 -2.74
C ARG A 24 6.90 -8.16 -3.19
N ASN A 25 7.26 -7.31 -2.24
CA ASN A 25 7.87 -6.01 -2.53
C ASN A 25 9.33 -6.14 -3.01
N ARG A 26 9.94 -5.02 -3.41
CA ARG A 26 11.35 -4.95 -3.85
C ARG A 26 12.36 -5.44 -2.78
N LYS A 27 12.01 -5.40 -1.50
CA LYS A 27 12.83 -5.88 -0.38
C LYS A 27 12.61 -7.37 -0.08
N GLY A 28 11.76 -8.05 -0.87
CA GLY A 28 11.47 -9.46 -0.69
C GLY A 28 10.48 -9.76 0.45
N ILE A 29 9.87 -8.74 1.03
CA ILE A 29 8.88 -8.84 2.13
C ILE A 29 7.47 -8.87 1.52
N LEU A 30 6.57 -9.62 2.15
CA LEU A 30 5.15 -9.64 1.76
C LEU A 30 4.44 -8.42 2.35
N SER A 31 4.11 -7.47 1.49
CA SER A 31 3.47 -6.22 1.90
C SER A 31 2.78 -5.56 0.72
N GLN A 32 1.76 -4.77 0.98
CA GLN A 32 1.02 -4.02 -0.02
C GLN A 32 1.04 -2.54 0.29
N ASN A 33 1.22 -1.72 -0.77
CA ASN A 33 1.08 -0.29 -0.66
C ASN A 33 -0.40 0.08 -0.48
N VAL A 34 -0.67 1.03 0.40
CA VAL A 34 -1.99 1.63 0.55
C VAL A 34 -1.89 3.14 0.50
N LEU A 35 -2.91 3.74 -0.12
CA LEU A 35 -3.20 5.16 -0.05
C LEU A 35 -4.21 5.37 1.09
N ALA A 36 -3.82 6.14 2.09
CA ALA A 36 -4.65 6.46 3.24
C ALA A 36 -5.04 7.93 3.24
N VAL A 37 -6.32 8.23 3.36
CA VAL A 37 -6.83 9.60 3.55
C VAL A 37 -7.10 9.81 5.04
N VAL A 38 -6.46 10.82 5.63
CA VAL A 38 -6.49 11.12 7.06
C VAL A 38 -6.97 12.54 7.28
N GLY A 39 -7.92 12.70 8.20
CA GLY A 39 -8.45 14.01 8.60
C GLY A 39 -7.70 14.59 9.79
N PHE A 40 -8.05 15.82 10.19
CA PHE A 40 -7.44 16.48 11.34
C PHE A 40 -7.74 15.79 12.69
N ASP A 41 -8.76 14.93 12.74
CA ASP A 41 -9.09 14.09 13.89
C ASP A 41 -8.19 12.84 14.00
N MET A 42 -7.17 12.72 13.14
CA MET A 42 -6.24 11.60 13.05
C MET A 42 -6.94 10.25 12.77
N ARG A 43 -8.13 10.29 12.17
CA ARG A 43 -8.84 9.08 11.72
C ARG A 43 -8.64 8.85 10.24
N PHE A 44 -8.61 7.58 9.85
CA PHE A 44 -8.67 7.18 8.46
C PHE A 44 -10.09 7.35 7.94
N HIS A 45 -10.26 8.25 6.98
CA HIS A 45 -11.54 8.47 6.29
C HIS A 45 -11.67 7.55 5.08
N TYR A 46 -10.55 7.17 4.47
CA TYR A 46 -10.51 6.26 3.33
C TYR A 46 -9.17 5.52 3.28
N ILE A 47 -9.20 4.25 2.90
CA ILE A 47 -8.02 3.43 2.62
C ILE A 47 -8.25 2.77 1.27
N LEU A 48 -7.37 3.07 0.31
CA LEU A 48 -7.31 2.38 -0.96
C LEU A 48 -6.11 1.45 -0.97
N VAL A 49 -6.37 0.24 -1.42
CA VAL A 49 -5.38 -0.81 -1.56
C VAL A 49 -4.87 -0.78 -2.99
N ASP A 50 -3.59 -0.47 -3.19
CA ASP A 50 -3.02 -0.37 -4.53
C ASP A 50 -2.80 -1.76 -5.15
N TRP A 51 -2.97 -1.84 -6.46
CA TRP A 51 -2.87 -3.08 -7.20
C TRP A 51 -1.46 -3.69 -7.13
N GLU A 52 -1.47 -5.02 -7.13
CA GLU A 52 -0.31 -5.88 -7.12
C GLU A 52 0.65 -5.56 -8.29
N GLY A 53 1.79 -4.92 -7.99
CA GLY A 53 2.78 -4.53 -8.99
C GLY A 53 2.58 -3.15 -9.65
N SER A 54 1.65 -2.31 -9.16
CA SER A 54 1.38 -0.98 -9.72
C SER A 54 2.48 0.07 -9.47
N ALA A 55 3.42 -0.19 -8.57
CA ALA A 55 4.61 0.63 -8.41
C ALA A 55 5.83 -0.07 -9.03
N THR A 56 5.78 -0.28 -10.35
CA THR A 56 7.01 -0.30 -11.12
C THR A 56 7.51 1.14 -11.14
N ASP A 57 8.28 1.49 -10.11
CA ASP A 57 9.08 2.71 -10.07
C ASP A 57 10.21 2.54 -11.10
N VAL A 58 9.84 2.53 -12.37
CA VAL A 58 10.76 2.65 -13.50
C VAL A 58 11.25 4.09 -13.44
N ARG A 59 12.43 4.26 -12.83
CA ARG A 59 13.24 5.45 -13.06
C ARG A 59 13.44 5.57 -14.57
N VAL A 60 12.92 6.64 -15.16
CA VAL A 60 13.43 7.19 -16.42
C VAL A 60 14.80 7.79 -16.16
#